data_AF-R7WA19-F1
#
_entry.id   AF-R7WA19-F1
#
_cell.length_a   1.000
_cell.length_b   1.000
_cell.length_c   1.000
_cell.angle_alpha   90.00
_cell.angle_beta   90.00
_cell.angle_gamma   90.00
#
_symmetry.space_group_name_H-M   'P 1'
#
loop_
_entity.id
_entity.type
_entity.pdbx_description
1 polymer ?
#
loop_
_entity_poly.entity_id
_entity_poly.type
_entity_poly.pdbx_seq_one_letter_code
_entity_poly.pdbx_strand_id
1 'polypeptide(L)'
;MGPTEFVTLWNCLGQWRVVFDRYDRDRSGKIDSDELREALRGLGYAVPPSVIDLLIANYNNGVSHRGALDFDNFVECGMVVKGLTEKFKENDTRYTGSAALTYDGFLSMVVPFIVP
;
A
#
# COMPACT_ATOMS: atom_id res chain seq x y z
N MET A 1 -9.17 1.60 22.91
CA MET A 1 -9.72 2.53 21.90
C MET A 1 -10.47 3.64 22.61
N GLY A 2 -9.79 4.76 22.88
CA GLY A 2 -10.44 5.99 23.35
C GLY A 2 -11.21 6.68 22.21
N PRO A 3 -12.12 7.63 22.53
CA PRO A 3 -12.90 8.36 21.52
C PRO A 3 -12.04 9.03 20.44
N THR A 4 -10.89 9.59 20.82
CA THR A 4 -9.96 10.27 19.91
C THR A 4 -9.26 9.30 18.95
N GLU A 5 -8.88 8.12 19.44
CA GLU A 5 -8.28 7.07 18.61
C GLU A 5 -9.28 6.58 17.57
N PHE A 6 -10.53 6.35 17.98
CA PHE A 6 -11.62 5.97 17.09
C PHE A 6 -11.85 7.02 15.99
N VAL A 7 -11.91 8.31 16.35
CA VAL A 7 -12.08 9.39 15.36
C VAL A 7 -10.92 9.43 14.37
N THR A 8 -9.69 9.25 14.85
CA THR A 8 -8.50 9.21 13.97
C THR A 8 -8.57 8.05 12.99
N LEU A 9 -8.91 6.85 13.46
CA LEU A 9 -9.06 5.67 12.62
C LEU A 9 -10.20 5.82 11.61
N TRP A 10 -11.34 6.35 12.05
CA TRP A 10 -12.50 6.58 11.21
C TRP A 10 -12.18 7.57 10.08
N ASN A 11 -11.48 8.66 10.40
CA ASN A 11 -11.04 9.63 9.39
C ASN A 11 -10.03 9.03 8.42
N CYS A 12 -9.10 8.21 8.91
CA CYS A 12 -8.15 7.48 8.06
C CYS A 12 -8.88 6.56 7.07
N LEU A 13 -9.84 5.77 7.56
CA LEU A 13 -10.65 4.89 6.73
C LEU A 13 -11.46 5.68 5.70
N GLY A 14 -12.03 6.82 6.10
CA GLY A 14 -12.73 7.74 5.19
C GLY A 14 -11.83 8.27 4.08
N GLN A 15 -10.57 8.61 4.38
CA GLN A 15 -9.60 9.02 3.36
C GLN A 15 -9.29 7.90 2.37
N TRP A 16 -9.07 6.68 2.86
CA TRP A 16 -8.88 5.52 2.00
C TRP A 16 -10.09 5.25 1.12
N ARG A 17 -11.31 5.46 1.64
CA ARG A 17 -12.54 5.32 0.87
C ARG A 17 -12.63 6.33 -0.27
N VAL A 18 -12.33 7.60 0.00
CA VAL A 18 -12.29 8.65 -1.03
C VAL A 18 -11.27 8.32 -2.14
N VAL A 19 -10.12 7.76 -1.77
CA VAL A 19 -9.11 7.33 -2.75
C VAL A 19 -9.65 6.15 -3.57
N PHE A 20 -10.20 5.12 -2.92
CA PHE A 20 -10.77 3.96 -3.60
C PHE A 20 -11.83 4.37 -4.62
N ASP A 21 -12.84 5.13 -4.20
CA ASP A 21 -13.94 5.55 -5.07
C ASP A 21 -13.47 6.48 -6.21
N ARG A 22 -12.32 7.15 -6.05
CA ARG A 22 -11.72 7.99 -7.10
C ARG A 22 -11.01 7.16 -8.17
N TYR A 23 -10.39 6.05 -7.79
CA TYR A 23 -9.55 5.25 -8.69
C TYR A 23 -10.23 4.01 -9.25
N ASP A 24 -11.34 3.53 -8.64
CA ASP A 24 -12.28 2.58 -9.23
C ASP A 24 -13.07 3.29 -10.36
N ARG A 25 -12.44 3.40 -11.54
CA ARG A 25 -12.93 4.22 -12.65
C ARG A 25 -14.08 3.55 -13.37
N ASP A 26 -14.04 2.22 -13.44
CA ASP A 26 -15.08 1.42 -14.06
C ASP A 26 -16.26 1.15 -13.12
N ARG A 27 -16.13 1.51 -11.83
CA ARG A 27 -17.12 1.29 -10.77
C ARG A 27 -17.42 -0.18 -10.57
N SER A 28 -16.42 -1.03 -10.74
CA SER A 28 -16.51 -2.47 -10.50
C SER A 28 -16.62 -2.81 -9.01
N GLY A 29 -16.32 -1.86 -8.12
CA GLY A 29 -16.19 -2.09 -6.69
C GLY A 29 -14.87 -2.79 -6.34
N LYS A 30 -13.90 -2.78 -7.26
CA LYS A 30 -12.56 -3.33 -7.10
C LYS A 30 -11.53 -2.42 -7.77
N ILE A 31 -10.26 -2.62 -7.44
CA ILE A 31 -9.13 -1.88 -8.01
C ILE A 31 -8.23 -2.86 -8.76
N ASP A 32 -8.14 -2.71 -10.07
CA ASP A 32 -7.24 -3.51 -10.91
C ASP A 32 -5.78 -3.02 -10.84
N SER A 33 -4.88 -3.65 -11.62
CA SER A 33 -3.45 -3.29 -11.66
C SER A 33 -3.18 -1.86 -12.13
N ASP A 34 -3.90 -1.41 -13.15
CA ASP A 34 -3.69 -0.08 -13.71
C ASP A 34 -4.25 0.99 -12.76
N GLU A 35 -5.40 0.73 -12.17
CA GLU A 35 -6.02 1.58 -11.15
C GLU A 35 -5.18 1.65 -9.88
N LEU A 36 -4.63 0.53 -9.41
CA LEU A 36 -3.73 0.48 -8.25
C LEU A 36 -2.46 1.30 -8.49
N ARG A 37 -1.85 1.16 -9.68
CA ARG A 37 -0.68 1.95 -10.06
C ARG A 37 -0.99 3.45 -10.03
N GLU A 38 -2.12 3.85 -10.60
CA GLU A 38 -2.54 5.25 -10.62
C GLU A 38 -2.87 5.78 -9.21
N ALA A 39 -3.51 4.96 -8.38
CA ALA A 39 -3.83 5.30 -7.00
C ALA A 39 -2.56 5.53 -6.18
N LEU A 40 -1.62 4.58 -6.19
CA LEU A 40 -0.36 4.70 -5.46
C LEU A 40 0.49 5.87 -5.95
N ARG A 41 0.53 6.10 -7.27
CA ARG A 41 1.19 7.28 -7.85
C ARG A 41 0.54 8.58 -7.37
N GLY A 42 -0.79 8.64 -7.34
CA GLY A 42 -1.54 9.79 -6.85
C GLY A 42 -1.36 10.06 -5.35
N LEU A 43 -1.00 9.03 -4.57
CA LEU A 43 -0.61 9.13 -3.17
C LEU A 43 0.88 9.52 -2.97
N GLY A 44 1.64 9.65 -4.06
CA GLY A 44 3.06 10.00 -4.02
C GLY A 44 4.01 8.80 -3.87
N TYR A 45 3.53 7.59 -4.13
CA TYR A 45 4.32 6.35 -4.08
C TYR A 45 4.63 5.88 -5.50
N ALA A 46 5.90 6.00 -5.91
CA ALA A 46 6.38 5.51 -7.20
C ALA A 46 6.75 4.03 -7.11
N VAL A 47 5.73 3.17 -7.04
CA VAL A 47 5.92 1.71 -6.95
C VAL A 47 6.21 1.13 -8.34
N PRO A 48 7.27 0.32 -8.52
CA PRO A 48 7.58 -0.31 -9.79
C PRO A 48 6.46 -1.24 -10.28
N PRO A 49 6.20 -1.34 -11.60
CA PRO A 49 5.14 -2.22 -12.13
C PRO A 49 5.26 -3.68 -11.68
N SER A 50 6.48 -4.21 -11.61
CA SER A 50 6.72 -5.57 -11.13
C SER A 50 6.27 -5.79 -9.68
N VAL A 51 6.31 -4.75 -8.84
CA VAL A 51 5.84 -4.81 -7.46
C VAL A 51 4.32 -4.70 -7.40
N ILE A 52 3.69 -3.91 -8.29
CA ILE A 52 2.22 -3.85 -8.42
C ILE A 52 1.65 -5.24 -8.75
N ASP A 53 2.26 -5.93 -9.70
CA ASP A 53 1.82 -7.28 -10.09
C ASP A 53 1.92 -8.28 -8.92
N LEU A 54 2.99 -8.17 -8.12
CA LEU A 54 3.18 -8.99 -6.91
C LEU A 54 2.13 -8.68 -5.84
N LEU A 55 1.78 -7.40 -5.64
CA LEU A 55 0.75 -7.01 -4.68
C LEU A 55 -0.60 -7.60 -5.08
N ILE A 56 -1.00 -7.48 -6.35
CA ILE A 56 -2.27 -8.06 -6.82
C ILE A 56 -2.27 -9.58 -6.70
N ALA A 57 -1.18 -10.26 -7.05
CA ALA A 57 -1.10 -11.71 -6.94
C ALA A 57 -1.22 -12.18 -5.47
N ASN A 58 -0.59 -11.48 -4.52
CA ASN A 58 -0.62 -11.84 -3.11
C ASN A 58 -1.99 -11.64 -2.47
N TYR A 59 -2.67 -10.53 -2.77
CA TYR A 59 -3.97 -10.20 -2.16
C TYR A 59 -5.17 -10.85 -2.86
N ASN A 60 -4.99 -11.37 -4.08
CA ASN A 60 -6.05 -12.04 -4.84
C ASN A 60 -5.90 -13.58 -4.86
N ASN A 61 -5.44 -14.19 -3.75
CA ASN A 61 -5.29 -15.64 -3.58
C ASN A 61 -4.48 -16.32 -4.71
N GLY A 62 -3.47 -15.65 -5.28
CA GLY A 62 -2.59 -16.21 -6.31
C GLY A 62 -3.13 -16.18 -7.75
N VAL A 63 -4.24 -15.48 -8.04
CA VAL A 63 -4.71 -15.30 -9.41
C VAL A 63 -4.01 -14.12 -10.07
N SER A 64 -2.95 -14.42 -10.83
CA SER A 64 -2.21 -13.45 -11.65
C SER A 64 -2.96 -13.12 -12.95
N HIS A 65 -2.97 -11.84 -13.34
CA HIS A 65 -3.45 -11.31 -14.64
C HIS A 65 -4.95 -11.07 -14.84
N ARG A 66 -5.79 -11.29 -13.81
CA ARG A 66 -7.17 -10.72 -13.72
C ARG A 66 -7.55 -10.35 -12.27
N GLY A 67 -6.54 -10.11 -11.44
CA GLY A 67 -6.78 -9.78 -10.05
C GLY A 67 -7.15 -8.33 -9.87
N ALA A 68 -8.08 -8.10 -8.96
CA ALA A 68 -8.49 -6.78 -8.53
C ALA A 68 -8.76 -6.82 -7.03
N LEU A 69 -8.35 -5.78 -6.33
CA LEU A 69 -8.48 -5.67 -4.87
C LEU A 69 -9.86 -5.14 -4.52
N ASP A 70 -10.57 -5.82 -3.64
CA ASP A 70 -11.70 -5.19 -2.96
C ASP A 70 -11.21 -4.10 -1.99
N PHE A 71 -12.14 -3.39 -1.37
CA PHE A 71 -11.80 -2.27 -0.49
C PHE A 71 -10.88 -2.68 0.66
N ASP A 72 -11.16 -3.81 1.33
CA ASP A 72 -10.39 -4.24 2.49
C ASP A 72 -8.96 -4.60 2.10
N ASN A 73 -8.79 -5.38 1.02
CA ASN A 73 -7.47 -5.71 0.47
C ASN A 73 -6.72 -4.47 -0.04
N PHE A 74 -7.42 -3.50 -0.61
CA PHE A 74 -6.83 -2.23 -1.05
C PHE A 74 -6.30 -1.42 0.14
N VAL A 75 -7.06 -1.31 1.24
CA VAL A 75 -6.61 -0.61 2.45
C VAL A 75 -5.40 -1.30 3.06
N GLU A 76 -5.44 -2.62 3.20
CA GLU A 76 -4.33 -3.40 3.76
C GLU A 76 -3.06 -3.24 2.91
N CYS A 77 -3.16 -3.49 1.60
CA CYS A 77 -2.07 -3.29 0.65
C CYS A 77 -1.50 -1.87 0.71
N GLY A 78 -2.39 -0.86 0.73
CA GLY A 78 -2.00 0.54 0.77
C GLY A 78 -1.26 0.91 2.05
N MET A 79 -1.68 0.37 3.20
CA MET A 79 -1.03 0.60 4.50
C MET A 79 0.37 -0.03 4.55
N VAL A 80 0.53 -1.24 4.02
CA VAL A 80 1.85 -1.91 3.91
C VAL A 80 2.79 -1.11 3.01
N VAL A 81 2.35 -0.74 1.81
CA VAL A 81 3.17 0.04 0.85
C VAL A 81 3.56 1.39 1.46
N LYS A 82 2.62 2.09 2.10
CA LYS A 82 2.89 3.36 2.79
C LYS A 82 3.95 3.19 3.86
N GLY A 83 3.77 2.25 4.79
CA GLY A 83 4.68 2.07 5.91
C GLY A 83 6.08 1.64 5.49
N LEU A 84 6.20 0.70 4.54
CA LEU A 84 7.49 0.31 3.97
C LEU A 84 8.17 1.48 3.24
N THR A 85 7.40 2.28 2.49
CA THR A 85 7.96 3.45 1.80
C THR A 85 8.46 4.51 2.78
N GLU A 86 7.71 4.77 3.86
CA GLU A 86 8.12 5.71 4.91
C GLU A 86 9.41 5.22 5.60
N LYS A 87 9.49 3.93 5.96
CA LYS A 87 10.70 3.35 6.54
C LYS A 87 11.89 3.31 5.59
N PHE A 88 11.66 3.10 4.31
CA PHE A 88 12.72 3.20 3.32
C PHE A 88 13.24 4.64 3.21
N LYS A 89 12.36 5.65 3.20
CA LYS A 89 12.72 7.08 3.14
C LYS A 89 13.53 7.55 4.35
N GLU A 90 13.30 6.97 5.54
CA GLU A 90 14.15 7.21 6.72
C GLU A 90 15.62 6.81 6.46
N ASN A 91 15.86 5.84 5.57
CA ASN A 91 17.20 5.32 5.26
C ASN A 91 17.78 5.89 3.95
N ASP A 92 16.96 6.31 2.98
CA ASP A 92 17.37 7.03 1.76
C ASP A 92 17.37 8.56 1.97
N THR A 93 18.20 9.03 2.91
CA THR A 93 18.30 10.46 3.30
C THR A 93 18.69 11.40 2.16
N ARG A 94 19.23 10.85 1.05
CA ARG A 94 19.66 11.60 -0.14
C ARG A 94 18.65 11.51 -1.29
N TYR A 95 17.53 10.83 -1.11
CA TYR A 95 16.49 10.64 -2.15
C TYR A 95 17.05 10.07 -3.46
N THR A 96 17.95 9.10 -3.35
CA THR A 96 18.62 8.46 -4.49
C THR A 96 17.84 7.27 -5.05
N GLY A 97 16.82 6.81 -4.32
CA GLY A 97 16.11 5.57 -4.59
C GLY A 97 16.88 4.32 -4.14
N SER A 98 17.92 4.48 -3.31
CA SER A 98 18.75 3.37 -2.83
C SER A 98 19.17 3.60 -1.37
N ALA A 99 19.12 2.55 -0.56
CA ALA A 99 19.54 2.58 0.83
C ALA A 99 20.40 1.36 1.16
N ALA A 100 21.47 1.55 1.93
CA ALA A 100 22.27 0.45 2.47
C ALA A 100 21.77 0.12 3.87
N LEU A 101 21.28 -1.11 4.05
CA LEU A 101 20.75 -1.60 5.33
C LEU A 101 21.62 -2.74 5.83
N THR A 102 21.85 -2.79 7.15
CA THR A 102 22.31 -4.04 7.78
C THR A 102 21.20 -5.07 7.71
N TYR A 103 21.55 -6.36 7.81
CA TYR A 103 20.53 -7.42 7.82
C TYR A 103 19.53 -7.25 8.98
N ASP A 104 20.02 -6.89 10.16
CA ASP A 104 19.20 -6.57 11.34
C ASP A 104 18.25 -5.38 11.09
N GLY A 105 18.77 -4.30 10.49
CA GLY A 105 17.97 -3.12 10.14
C GLY A 105 16.90 -3.44 9.10
N PHE A 106 17.23 -4.28 8.11
CA PHE A 106 16.26 -4.77 7.14
C PHE A 106 15.15 -5.60 7.79
N LEU A 107 15.50 -6.59 8.63
CA LEU A 107 14.49 -7.41 9.32
C LEU A 107 13.59 -6.58 10.24
N SER A 108 14.18 -5.69 11.03
CA SER A 108 13.43 -4.79 11.92
C SER A 108 12.48 -3.86 11.16
N MET A 109 12.81 -3.52 9.91
CA MET A 109 11.96 -2.73 9.03
C MET A 109 10.77 -3.55 8.48
N VAL A 110 10.99 -4.79 8.03
CA VAL A 110 9.96 -5.55 7.29
C VAL A 110 9.07 -6.41 8.18
N VAL A 111 9.58 -6.97 9.28
CA VAL A 111 8.84 -7.91 10.14
C VAL A 111 7.52 -7.34 10.67
N PRO A 112 7.42 -6.05 11.10
CA PRO A 112 6.17 -5.46 11.57
C PRO A 112 5.04 -5.43 10.53
N PHE A 113 5.35 -5.61 9.24
CA PHE A 113 4.36 -5.62 8.15
C PHE A 113 3.96 -7.03 7.70
N ILE A 114 4.71 -8.05 8.11
CA ILE A 114 4.46 -9.46 7.75
C ILE A 114 3.71 -10.18 8.87
N VAL A 115 4.00 -9.82 10.12
CA VAL A 115 3.42 -10.45 11.30
C VAL A 115 2.33 -9.53 11.86
N PRO A 116 1.04 -9.92 11.80
CA PRO A 116 -0.05 -9.17 12.41
C PRO A 116 -0.04 -9.20 13.94
#